data_AF-A0A832ZD90-F1
#
_entry.id   AF-A0A832ZD90-F1
#
_cell.length_a   1.000
_cell.length_b   1.000
_cell.length_c   1.000
_cell.angle_alpha   90.00
_cell.angle_beta   90.00
_cell.angle_gamma   90.00
#
_symmetry.space_group_name_H-M   'P 1'
#
loop_
_entity.id
_entity.type
_entity.pdbx_description
1 polymer ?
#
loop_
_entity_poly.entity_id
_entity_poly.type
_entity_poly.pdbx_seq_one_letter_code
_entity_poly.pdbx_strand_id
1 'polypeptide(L)'
;MSVAIVSDGKYGHRAYENIKKKFPCAHVVLKYRGNFEDIEIERETLEKLKNFPILITYLRDPDLTYTLIEEINRQKKGDKNPFIIVGIWKGEGFKRQVEKFKNVLCPDLLCNLDEKYLKDKIEEYPQLGEFLKHFGKPKVKIYTTRGVIRDIEVIRDSPCGAVSRTLEEFLGERIGEDTLRRIGLRIQHFCNAGGFKVFSERECKKVKVGEILLEGIEIC
;
A
#
# COMPACT_ATOMS: atom_id res chain seq x y z
N MET A 1 9.27 -14.16 -2.98
CA MET A 1 9.56 -13.07 -2.01
C MET A 1 8.59 -13.09 -0.83
N SER A 2 8.97 -12.59 0.37
CA SER A 2 8.07 -12.40 1.53
C SER A 2 7.83 -10.91 1.84
N VAL A 3 6.73 -10.59 2.54
CA VAL A 3 6.35 -9.21 2.91
C VAL A 3 5.96 -9.14 4.39
N ALA A 4 6.44 -8.15 5.13
CA ALA A 4 5.95 -7.89 6.48
C ALA A 4 5.11 -6.62 6.55
N ILE A 5 3.98 -6.74 7.25
CA ILE A 5 3.07 -5.63 7.56
C ILE A 5 3.31 -5.25 9.01
N VAL A 6 3.77 -4.02 9.24
CA VAL A 6 4.02 -3.48 10.58
C VAL A 6 2.86 -2.58 10.96
N SER A 7 2.30 -2.77 12.16
CA SER A 7 1.11 -2.05 12.62
C SER A 7 1.21 -1.71 14.10
N ASP A 8 0.47 -0.69 14.52
CA ASP A 8 0.20 -0.37 15.93
C ASP A 8 -1.12 -1.03 16.43
N GLY A 9 -1.69 -1.94 15.62
CA GLY A 9 -2.91 -2.68 15.90
C GLY A 9 -4.17 -2.10 15.23
N LYS A 10 -4.15 -0.84 14.75
CA LYS A 10 -5.36 -0.22 14.16
C LYS A 10 -5.52 -0.48 12.66
N TYR A 11 -4.42 -0.45 11.91
CA TYR A 11 -4.40 -0.58 10.46
C TYR A 11 -3.55 -1.79 10.02
N GLY A 12 -3.36 -2.01 8.73
CA GLY A 12 -2.55 -3.11 8.20
C GLY A 12 -3.25 -4.46 8.03
N HIS A 13 -4.27 -4.78 8.83
CA HIS A 13 -4.95 -6.09 8.75
C HIS A 13 -5.46 -6.43 7.34
N ARG A 14 -6.09 -5.48 6.63
CA ARG A 14 -6.58 -5.74 5.26
C ARG A 14 -5.45 -5.96 4.27
N ALA A 15 -4.35 -5.24 4.44
CA ALA A 15 -3.20 -5.40 3.58
C ALA A 15 -2.55 -6.77 3.80
N TYR A 16 -2.42 -7.20 5.05
CA TYR A 16 -1.99 -8.56 5.39
C TYR A 16 -2.90 -9.62 4.75
N GLU A 17 -4.22 -9.50 4.94
CA GLU A 17 -5.19 -10.45 4.40
C GLU A 17 -5.16 -10.55 2.86
N ASN A 18 -4.85 -9.45 2.17
CA ASN A 18 -4.76 -9.47 0.71
C ASN A 18 -3.40 -9.96 0.22
N ILE A 19 -2.30 -9.46 0.80
CA ILE A 19 -0.94 -9.77 0.37
C ILE A 19 -0.59 -11.24 0.63
N LYS A 20 -1.08 -11.82 1.74
CA LYS A 20 -0.84 -13.24 2.07
C LYS A 20 -1.39 -14.23 1.03
N LYS A 21 -2.33 -13.79 0.18
CA LYS A 21 -2.87 -14.61 -0.92
C LYS A 21 -1.85 -14.87 -2.05
N LYS A 22 -0.80 -14.04 -2.14
CA LYS A 22 0.20 -14.10 -3.22
C LYS A 22 1.63 -14.29 -2.72
N PHE A 23 1.94 -13.78 -1.52
CA PHE A 23 3.27 -13.90 -0.92
C PHE A 23 3.20 -14.39 0.52
N PRO A 24 4.19 -15.16 1.01
CA PRO A 24 4.39 -15.36 2.44
C PRO A 24 4.41 -14.01 3.16
N CYS A 25 3.46 -13.79 4.06
CA CYS A 25 3.25 -12.51 4.70
C CYS A 25 3.19 -12.65 6.22
N ALA A 26 3.82 -11.73 6.93
CA ALA A 26 3.73 -11.64 8.39
C ALA A 26 3.03 -10.33 8.79
N HIS A 27 2.12 -10.40 9.74
CA HIS A 27 1.57 -9.22 10.39
C HIS A 27 2.22 -9.07 11.77
N VAL A 28 2.95 -7.97 11.96
CA VAL A 28 3.69 -7.67 13.19
C VAL A 28 3.06 -6.44 13.83
N VAL A 29 2.40 -6.66 14.97
CA VAL A 29 1.98 -5.56 15.85
C VAL A 29 3.22 -5.15 16.64
N LEU A 30 3.70 -3.94 16.39
CA LEU A 30 4.96 -3.46 16.95
C LEU A 30 4.79 -3.20 18.44
N LYS A 31 5.56 -3.93 19.26
CA LYS A 31 5.70 -3.65 20.68
C LYS A 31 6.86 -2.69 20.88
N TYR A 32 6.59 -1.60 21.58
CA TYR A 32 7.58 -0.59 21.91
C TYR A 32 7.33 -0.03 23.31
N ARG A 33 8.34 0.63 23.88
CA ARG A 33 8.29 1.37 25.14
C ARG A 33 8.75 2.80 24.90
N GLY A 34 8.46 3.68 25.85
CA GLY A 34 8.82 5.09 25.78
C GLY A 34 7.89 5.92 24.88
N ASN A 35 8.21 7.20 24.75
CA ASN A 35 7.51 8.18 23.91
C ASN A 35 8.54 9.16 23.33
N PHE A 36 8.22 9.79 22.21
CA PHE A 36 9.07 10.78 21.54
C PHE A 36 10.49 10.23 21.25
N GLU A 37 11.50 10.73 21.95
CA GLU A 37 12.92 10.40 21.72
C GLU A 37 13.35 9.11 22.43
N ASP A 38 12.61 8.64 23.44
CA ASP A 38 12.95 7.46 24.24
C ASP A 38 12.27 6.18 23.73
N ILE A 39 11.88 6.15 22.45
CA ILE A 39 11.19 5.00 21.86
C ILE A 39 12.17 3.83 21.71
N GLU A 40 11.88 2.74 22.39
CA GLU A 40 12.64 1.49 22.30
C GLU A 40 11.77 0.38 21.70
N ILE A 41 12.25 -0.18 20.58
CA ILE A 41 11.63 -1.31 19.89
C ILE A 41 12.34 -2.59 20.30
N GLU A 42 11.58 -3.66 20.55
CA GLU A 42 12.12 -4.97 20.92
C GLU A 42 13.09 -5.51 19.85
N ARG A 43 14.31 -5.87 20.26
CA ARG A 43 15.39 -6.31 19.36
C ARG A 43 15.02 -7.53 18.53
N GLU A 44 14.36 -8.52 19.12
CA GLU A 44 13.92 -9.72 18.40
C GLU A 44 12.96 -9.37 17.26
N THR A 45 12.07 -8.41 17.48
CA THR A 45 11.15 -7.91 16.45
C THR A 45 11.93 -7.23 15.32
N LEU A 46 12.93 -6.40 15.64
CA LEU A 46 13.77 -5.75 14.62
C LEU A 46 14.54 -6.77 13.78
N GLU A 47 15.18 -7.75 14.40
CA GLU A 47 15.90 -8.83 13.70
C GLU A 47 14.98 -9.62 12.78
N LYS A 48 13.76 -9.92 13.24
CA LYS A 48 12.75 -10.57 12.40
C LYS A 48 12.37 -9.73 11.19
N LEU A 49 12.15 -8.43 11.37
CA LEU A 49 11.70 -7.52 10.29
C LEU A 49 12.78 -7.32 9.21
N LYS A 50 14.06 -7.36 9.58
CA LYS A 50 15.18 -7.22 8.64
C LYS A 50 15.29 -8.35 7.62
N ASN A 51 14.80 -9.54 7.96
CA ASN A 51 14.80 -10.69 7.06
C ASN A 51 13.77 -10.60 5.93
N PHE A 52 12.88 -9.60 5.96
CA PHE A 52 11.90 -9.40 4.90
C PHE A 52 12.49 -8.55 3.76
N PRO A 53 12.25 -8.91 2.50
CA PRO A 53 12.62 -8.05 1.37
C PRO A 53 11.81 -6.74 1.29
N ILE A 54 10.55 -6.76 1.74
CA ILE A 54 9.63 -5.62 1.74
C ILE A 54 8.94 -5.51 3.09
N LEU A 55 8.88 -4.28 3.60
CA LEU A 55 8.13 -3.87 4.77
C LEU A 55 7.09 -2.83 4.38
N ILE A 56 5.85 -3.00 4.84
CA ILE A 56 4.81 -1.98 4.72
C ILE A 56 4.39 -1.59 6.13
N THR A 57 4.65 -0.34 6.52
CA THR A 57 4.30 0.16 7.84
C THR A 57 3.00 0.97 7.80
N TYR A 58 2.11 0.68 8.76
CA TYR A 58 0.87 1.40 9.03
C TYR A 58 0.87 1.98 10.44
N LEU A 59 2.05 2.28 10.98
CA LEU A 59 2.20 3.01 12.23
C LEU A 59 1.63 4.43 12.08
N ARG A 60 0.87 4.88 13.07
CA ARG A 60 0.27 6.23 13.06
C ARG A 60 1.16 7.29 13.69
N ASP A 61 2.04 6.87 14.59
CA ASP A 61 2.99 7.71 15.29
C ASP A 61 4.22 7.96 14.38
N PRO A 62 4.50 9.22 14.01
CA PRO A 62 5.64 9.55 13.17
C PRO A 62 6.97 9.25 13.85
N ASP A 63 7.08 9.45 15.17
CA ASP A 63 8.33 9.25 15.92
C ASP A 63 8.67 7.77 15.94
N LEU A 64 7.68 6.92 16.26
CA LEU A 64 7.83 5.46 16.21
C LEU A 64 8.18 4.96 14.80
N THR A 65 7.59 5.57 13.77
CA THR A 65 7.89 5.23 12.37
C THR A 65 9.33 5.59 12.02
N TYR A 66 9.79 6.76 12.44
CA TYR A 66 11.18 7.19 12.25
C TYR A 66 12.15 6.26 12.98
N THR A 67 11.92 5.98 14.26
CA THR A 67 12.75 5.06 15.07
C THR A 67 12.83 3.67 14.44
N LEU A 68 11.72 3.11 13.95
CA LEU A 68 11.72 1.84 13.24
C LEU A 68 12.62 1.87 12.00
N ILE A 69 12.47 2.91 11.17
CA ILE A 69 13.24 3.07 9.93
C ILE A 69 14.73 3.26 10.24
N GLU A 70 15.05 4.07 11.25
CA GLU A 70 16.41 4.33 11.68
C GLU A 70 17.07 3.05 12.21
N GLU A 71 16.42 2.31 13.11
CA GLU A 71 16.95 1.05 13.67
C GLU A 71 17.14 -0.04 12.62
N ILE A 72 16.26 -0.13 11.62
CA ILE A 72 16.46 -1.03 10.47
C ILE A 72 17.69 -0.61 9.67
N ASN A 73 17.91 0.69 9.46
CA ASN A 73 19.01 1.21 8.66
C ASN A 73 20.33 1.40 9.42
N ARG A 74 20.34 1.25 10.75
CA ARG A 74 21.51 1.43 11.62
C ARG A 74 22.56 0.33 11.46
N GLN A 75 22.20 -0.83 10.89
CA GLN A 75 23.11 -1.96 10.75
C GLN A 75 24.09 -1.82 9.58
N LYS A 76 25.26 -2.47 9.73
CA LYS A 76 26.47 -2.30 8.91
C LYS A 76 26.35 -2.88 7.49
N LYS A 77 27.11 -2.24 6.59
CA LYS A 77 27.44 -2.62 5.20
C LYS A 77 27.59 -4.14 5.00
N GLY A 78 26.71 -4.72 4.18
CA GLY A 78 26.82 -6.09 3.68
C GLY A 78 25.45 -6.68 3.36
N ASP A 79 24.50 -6.52 4.28
CA ASP A 79 23.13 -6.98 4.12
C ASP A 79 22.26 -5.93 3.41
N LYS A 80 21.43 -6.38 2.48
CA LYS A 80 20.42 -5.51 1.85
C LYS A 80 19.25 -5.34 2.82
N ASN A 81 19.13 -4.14 3.38
CA ASN A 81 17.97 -3.77 4.19
C ASN A 81 16.66 -3.95 3.38
N PRO A 82 15.53 -4.27 4.05
CA PRO A 82 14.21 -4.27 3.43
C PRO A 82 13.93 -2.95 2.71
N PHE A 83 13.15 -3.03 1.64
CA PHE A 83 12.49 -1.83 1.12
C PHE A 83 11.25 -1.52 1.97
N ILE A 84 11.15 -0.30 2.47
CA ILE A 84 10.11 0.13 3.41
C ILE A 84 9.13 1.08 2.70
N ILE A 85 7.86 0.68 2.65
CA ILE A 85 6.76 1.50 2.18
C ILE A 85 6.00 2.04 3.40
N VAL A 86 5.99 3.35 3.56
CA VAL A 86 5.27 4.03 4.64
C VAL A 86 3.83 4.29 4.21
N GLY A 87 2.91 3.45 4.66
CA GLY A 87 1.50 3.52 4.29
C GLY A 87 0.71 4.63 5.00
N ILE A 88 1.21 5.13 6.13
CA ILE A 88 0.63 6.24 6.88
C ILE A 88 1.74 7.23 7.22
N TRP A 89 1.62 8.45 6.71
CA TRP A 89 2.53 9.55 7.03
C TRP A 89 1.78 10.88 6.90
N LYS A 90 2.32 11.92 7.53
CA LYS A 90 1.77 13.29 7.47
C LYS A 90 2.91 14.30 7.47
N GLY A 91 2.75 15.34 6.66
CA GLY A 91 3.69 16.46 6.59
C GLY A 91 4.88 16.17 5.68
N GLU A 92 5.18 17.12 4.81
CA GLU A 92 6.32 17.05 3.89
C GLU A 92 7.68 17.02 4.62
N GLY A 93 7.76 17.64 5.80
CA GLY A 93 8.96 17.60 6.64
C GLY A 93 9.31 16.17 7.05
N PHE A 94 8.34 15.44 7.60
CA PHE A 94 8.50 14.05 7.99
C PHE A 94 8.85 13.15 6.79
N LYS A 95 8.12 13.30 5.67
CA LYS A 95 8.41 12.58 4.43
C LYS A 95 9.86 12.77 4.00
N ARG A 96 10.33 14.02 3.94
CA ARG A 96 11.72 14.34 3.59
C ARG A 96 12.74 13.77 4.58
N GLN A 97 12.39 13.60 5.86
CA GLN A 97 13.28 12.98 6.83
C GLN A 97 13.44 11.49 6.58
N VAL A 98 12.34 10.76 6.40
CA VAL A 98 12.39 9.29 6.22
C VAL A 98 12.83 8.89 4.81
N GLU A 99 12.56 9.68 3.78
CA GLU A 99 13.01 9.38 2.40
C GLU A 99 14.50 9.70 2.16
N LYS A 100 15.22 10.26 3.16
CA LYS A 100 16.70 10.30 3.14
C LYS A 100 17.30 8.90 3.12
N PHE A 101 16.60 7.92 3.70
CA PHE A 101 16.97 6.52 3.61
C PHE A 101 16.55 5.99 2.23
N LYS A 102 17.53 5.53 1.43
CA LYS A 102 17.30 5.16 0.02
C LYS A 102 16.29 4.03 -0.18
N ASN A 103 16.15 3.16 0.81
CA ASN A 103 15.22 2.03 0.82
C ASN A 103 13.81 2.40 1.31
N VAL A 104 13.49 3.68 1.51
CA VAL A 104 12.20 4.13 2.03
C VAL A 104 11.40 4.89 0.96
N LEU A 105 10.09 4.70 0.98
CA LEU A 105 9.14 5.42 0.14
C LEU A 105 7.87 5.80 0.92
N CYS A 106 7.44 7.05 0.79
CA CYS A 106 6.17 7.55 1.31
C CYS A 106 5.22 7.88 0.16
N PRO A 107 4.49 6.90 -0.39
CA PRO A 107 3.54 7.17 -1.46
C PRO A 107 2.33 7.93 -0.93
N ASP A 108 1.74 8.81 -1.76
CA ASP A 108 0.48 9.49 -1.41
C ASP A 108 -0.68 8.50 -1.26
N LEU A 109 -0.68 7.47 -2.12
CA LEU A 109 -1.58 6.34 -2.14
C LEU A 109 -0.80 5.09 -2.51
N LEU A 110 -1.03 3.99 -1.78
CA LEU A 110 -0.45 2.68 -2.10
C LEU A 110 -0.90 2.15 -3.47
N CYS A 111 -2.05 2.59 -3.98
CA CYS A 111 -2.53 2.27 -5.32
C CYS A 111 -1.94 3.18 -6.42
N ASN A 112 -0.97 4.04 -6.12
CA ASN A 112 -0.17 4.71 -7.15
C ASN A 112 1.07 3.92 -7.57
N LEU A 113 1.41 2.86 -6.83
CA LEU A 113 2.65 2.13 -7.06
C LEU A 113 2.58 1.38 -8.40
N ASP A 114 3.42 1.76 -9.35
CA ASP A 114 3.63 1.04 -10.60
C ASP A 114 5.10 1.12 -11.02
N GLU A 115 5.42 0.46 -12.13
CA GLU A 115 6.78 0.39 -12.65
C GLU A 115 7.33 1.76 -13.06
N LYS A 116 6.46 2.68 -13.46
CA LYS A 116 6.84 4.04 -13.84
C LYS A 116 7.12 4.89 -12.60
N TYR A 117 6.30 4.77 -11.57
CA TYR A 117 6.42 5.45 -10.29
C TYR A 117 7.67 5.03 -9.51
N LEU A 118 8.08 3.77 -9.64
CA LEU A 118 9.23 3.19 -8.94
C LEU A 118 10.44 2.93 -9.84
N LYS A 119 10.51 3.53 -11.03
CA LYS A 119 11.56 3.24 -12.02
C LYS A 119 12.98 3.26 -11.43
N ASP A 120 13.31 4.33 -10.70
CA ASP A 120 14.64 4.51 -10.10
C ASP A 120 14.91 3.56 -8.91
N LYS A 121 13.86 2.98 -8.32
CA LYS A 121 13.95 2.08 -7.16
C LYS A 121 13.98 0.62 -7.56
N ILE A 122 13.32 0.23 -8.65
CA ILE A 122 13.23 -1.17 -9.09
C ILE A 122 14.61 -1.72 -9.48
N GLU A 123 15.47 -0.89 -10.07
CA GLU A 123 16.84 -1.28 -10.44
C GLU A 123 17.68 -1.65 -9.20
N GLU A 124 17.54 -0.89 -8.11
CA GLU A 124 18.28 -1.12 -6.86
C GLU A 124 17.60 -2.21 -5.98
N TYR A 125 16.26 -2.29 -6.04
CA TYR A 125 15.39 -3.18 -5.27
C TYR A 125 14.47 -4.01 -6.19
N PRO A 126 15.00 -5.05 -6.88
CA PRO A 126 14.26 -5.83 -7.87
C PRO A 126 13.05 -6.60 -7.29
N GLN A 127 13.03 -6.84 -5.97
CA GLN A 127 11.88 -7.42 -5.29
C GLN A 127 10.60 -6.59 -5.46
N LEU A 128 10.73 -5.27 -5.68
CA LEU A 128 9.59 -4.40 -5.99
C LEU A 128 8.93 -4.80 -7.31
N GLY A 129 9.68 -5.27 -8.30
CA GLY A 129 9.11 -5.75 -9.56
C GLY A 129 8.21 -6.97 -9.36
N GLU A 130 8.61 -7.91 -8.49
CA GLU A 130 7.78 -9.08 -8.14
C GLU A 130 6.51 -8.62 -7.40
N PHE A 131 6.65 -7.71 -6.44
CA PHE A 131 5.51 -7.13 -5.71
C PHE A 131 4.51 -6.45 -6.64
N LEU A 132 5.01 -5.60 -7.54
CA LEU A 132 4.20 -4.83 -8.47
C LEU A 132 3.43 -5.71 -9.45
N LYS A 133 3.85 -6.95 -9.75
CA LYS A 133 3.03 -7.84 -10.60
C LYS A 133 1.63 -8.07 -10.04
N HIS A 134 1.48 -8.07 -8.72
CA HIS A 134 0.22 -8.37 -8.04
C HIS A 134 -0.40 -7.19 -7.30
N PHE A 135 0.43 -6.26 -6.80
CA PHE A 135 -0.06 -5.17 -5.95
C PHE A 135 0.43 -3.79 -6.40
N GLY A 136 -0.45 -2.79 -6.43
CA GLY A 136 -0.11 -1.42 -6.81
C GLY A 136 -1.26 -0.70 -7.51
N LYS A 137 -0.95 0.01 -8.60
CA LYS A 137 -1.94 0.64 -9.48
C LYS A 137 -2.83 -0.42 -10.11
N PRO A 138 -4.15 -0.41 -9.89
CA PRO A 138 -5.02 -1.51 -10.31
C PRO A 138 -4.98 -1.78 -11.81
N LYS A 139 -5.06 -3.05 -12.18
CA LYS A 139 -5.26 -3.51 -13.57
C LYS A 139 -6.32 -4.59 -13.55
N VAL A 140 -7.43 -4.35 -14.22
CA VAL A 140 -8.65 -5.13 -14.12
C VAL A 140 -9.20 -5.35 -15.52
N LYS A 141 -9.57 -6.58 -15.85
CA LYS A 141 -10.35 -6.91 -17.04
C LYS A 141 -11.77 -7.27 -16.65
N ILE A 142 -12.74 -6.62 -17.29
CA ILE A 142 -14.16 -6.87 -17.07
C ILE A 142 -14.70 -7.52 -18.34
N TYR A 143 -15.10 -8.78 -18.24
CA TYR A 143 -15.65 -9.54 -19.35
C TYR A 143 -17.16 -9.39 -19.40
N THR A 144 -17.68 -8.97 -20.55
CA THR A 144 -19.10 -8.70 -20.72
C THR A 144 -19.76 -9.62 -21.75
N THR A 145 -21.03 -9.95 -21.54
CA THR A 145 -21.85 -10.69 -22.51
C THR A 145 -23.19 -10.00 -22.64
N ARG A 146 -23.49 -9.50 -23.84
CA ARG A 146 -24.69 -8.65 -24.10
C ARG A 146 -24.74 -7.43 -23.17
N GLY A 147 -23.57 -6.87 -22.85
CA GLY A 147 -23.43 -5.72 -21.95
C GLY A 147 -23.59 -6.03 -20.46
N VAL A 148 -23.73 -7.30 -20.06
CA VAL A 148 -23.77 -7.72 -18.65
C VAL A 148 -22.40 -8.23 -18.23
N ILE A 149 -21.91 -7.79 -17.06
CA ILE A 149 -20.65 -8.24 -16.47
C ILE A 149 -20.79 -9.71 -16.08
N ARG A 150 -20.01 -10.58 -16.72
CA ARG A 150 -20.01 -12.02 -16.45
C ARG A 150 -18.85 -12.46 -15.58
N ASP A 151 -17.69 -11.83 -15.78
CA ASP A 151 -16.48 -12.17 -15.05
C ASP A 151 -15.60 -10.94 -14.89
N ILE A 152 -14.79 -10.93 -13.83
CA ILE A 152 -13.87 -9.84 -13.50
C ILE A 152 -12.52 -10.47 -13.11
N GLU A 153 -11.51 -10.23 -13.94
CA GLU A 153 -10.14 -10.65 -13.67
C GLU A 153 -9.34 -9.47 -13.11
N VAL A 154 -8.94 -9.57 -11.83
CA VAL A 154 -8.05 -8.59 -11.20
C VAL A 154 -6.60 -9.04 -11.37
N ILE A 155 -5.93 -8.51 -12.39
CA ILE A 155 -4.51 -8.78 -12.69
C ILE A 155 -3.63 -8.20 -11.59
N ARG A 156 -3.93 -6.98 -11.16
CA ARG A 156 -3.21 -6.25 -10.11
C ARG A 156 -4.20 -5.53 -9.21
N ASP A 157 -4.11 -5.79 -7.91
CA ASP A 157 -4.99 -5.19 -6.89
C ASP A 157 -4.25 -4.08 -6.13
N SER A 158 -5.00 -3.24 -5.45
CA SER A 158 -4.49 -2.42 -4.35
C SER A 158 -3.90 -3.30 -3.24
N PRO A 159 -2.80 -2.87 -2.57
CA PRO A 159 -2.26 -3.61 -1.42
C PRO A 159 -3.29 -3.87 -0.31
N CYS A 160 -4.27 -2.98 -0.14
CA CYS A 160 -5.33 -3.11 0.87
C CYS A 160 -6.53 -4.00 0.45
N GLY A 161 -6.57 -4.48 -0.80
CA GLY A 161 -7.63 -5.34 -1.33
C GLY A 161 -8.97 -4.65 -1.56
N ALA A 162 -8.98 -3.32 -1.67
CA ALA A 162 -10.21 -2.55 -1.87
C ALA A 162 -10.79 -2.75 -3.28
N VAL A 163 -9.94 -2.98 -4.30
CA VAL A 163 -10.40 -3.12 -5.69
C VAL A 163 -11.21 -4.40 -5.87
N SER A 164 -10.62 -5.55 -5.52
CA SER A 164 -11.29 -6.85 -5.69
C SER A 164 -12.64 -6.87 -4.95
N ARG A 165 -12.66 -6.42 -3.69
CA ARG A 165 -13.90 -6.32 -2.89
C ARG A 165 -14.95 -5.40 -3.49
N THR A 166 -14.52 -4.30 -4.10
CA THR A 166 -15.45 -3.36 -4.74
C THR A 166 -16.07 -4.00 -5.96
N LEU A 167 -15.26 -4.61 -6.82
CA LEU A 167 -15.71 -5.11 -8.11
C LEU A 167 -16.59 -6.36 -8.02
N GLU A 168 -16.37 -7.20 -7.01
CA GLU A 168 -17.23 -8.36 -6.72
C GLU A 168 -18.71 -7.98 -6.58
N GLU A 169 -19.03 -6.77 -6.09
CA GLU A 169 -20.41 -6.29 -5.93
C GLU A 169 -21.12 -5.96 -7.25
N PHE A 170 -20.38 -5.79 -8.36
CA PHE A 170 -20.92 -5.39 -9.65
C PHE A 170 -21.05 -6.56 -10.64
N LEU A 171 -20.75 -7.79 -10.21
CA LEU A 171 -20.98 -8.99 -11.01
C LEU A 171 -22.46 -9.15 -11.34
N GLY A 172 -22.78 -9.41 -12.61
CA GLY A 172 -24.15 -9.54 -13.10
C GLY A 172 -24.85 -8.22 -13.42
N GLU A 173 -24.23 -7.07 -13.17
CA GLU A 173 -24.78 -5.78 -13.57
C GLU A 173 -24.52 -5.47 -15.05
N ARG A 174 -25.34 -4.57 -15.62
CA ARG A 174 -25.11 -4.06 -16.98
C ARG A 174 -24.03 -2.99 -16.94
N ILE A 175 -23.02 -3.11 -17.80
CA ILE A 175 -21.96 -2.10 -17.90
C ILE A 175 -22.49 -0.85 -18.61
N GLY A 176 -22.11 0.32 -18.09
CA GLY A 176 -22.48 1.63 -18.59
C GLY A 176 -21.84 2.73 -17.74
N GLU A 177 -22.02 3.99 -18.13
CA GLU A 177 -21.43 5.14 -17.42
C GLU A 177 -21.86 5.23 -15.95
N ASP A 178 -23.13 4.94 -15.66
CA ASP A 178 -23.63 4.92 -14.27
C ASP A 178 -22.94 3.83 -13.44
N THR A 179 -22.76 2.64 -14.00
CA THR A 179 -22.08 1.52 -13.35
C THR A 179 -20.62 1.89 -13.05
N LEU A 180 -19.90 2.47 -14.02
CA LEU A 180 -18.53 2.96 -13.81
C LEU A 180 -18.48 4.05 -12.73
N ARG A 181 -19.42 5.00 -12.75
CA ARG A 181 -19.53 6.01 -11.69
C ARG A 181 -19.77 5.39 -10.32
N ARG A 182 -20.66 4.40 -10.21
CA ARG A 182 -20.92 3.68 -8.96
C ARG A 182 -19.70 2.90 -8.49
N ILE A 183 -18.96 2.24 -9.38
CA ILE A 183 -17.68 1.58 -9.05
C ILE A 183 -16.69 2.59 -8.46
N GLY A 184 -16.48 3.72 -9.15
CA GLY A 184 -15.58 4.78 -8.73
C GLY A 184 -15.94 5.42 -7.40
N LEU A 185 -17.24 5.52 -7.07
CA LEU A 185 -17.72 5.96 -5.75
C LEU A 185 -17.58 4.86 -4.70
N ARG A 186 -17.89 3.61 -5.05
CA ARG A 186 -17.92 2.50 -4.11
C ARG A 186 -16.56 2.21 -3.50
N ILE A 187 -15.49 2.28 -4.29
CA ILE A 187 -14.13 2.09 -3.77
C ILE A 187 -13.74 3.16 -2.73
N GLN A 188 -14.32 4.36 -2.79
CA GLN A 188 -14.06 5.44 -1.81
C GLN A 188 -14.59 5.09 -0.41
N HIS A 189 -15.66 4.29 -0.34
CA HIS A 189 -16.21 3.76 0.91
C HIS A 189 -15.31 2.70 1.52
N PHE A 190 -14.73 1.82 0.69
CA PHE A 190 -13.80 0.80 1.15
C PHE A 190 -12.41 1.35 1.45
N CYS A 191 -11.99 2.46 0.84
CA CYS A 191 -10.67 3.02 1.07
C CYS A 191 -10.55 3.72 2.44
N ASN A 192 -9.45 3.43 3.13
CA ASN A 192 -9.10 4.07 4.42
C ASN A 192 -8.21 5.32 4.25
N ALA A 193 -8.04 5.80 3.00
CA ALA A 193 -7.33 7.05 2.77
C ALA A 193 -8.01 8.21 3.53
N GLY A 194 -7.21 9.19 3.95
CA GLY A 194 -7.70 10.37 4.64
C GLY A 194 -8.80 11.08 3.85
N GLY A 195 -9.79 11.61 4.57
CA GLY A 195 -10.80 12.50 3.98
C GLY A 195 -10.18 13.84 3.56
N PHE A 196 -10.91 14.57 2.72
CA PHE A 196 -10.44 15.85 2.17
C PHE A 196 -10.18 16.89 3.26
N LYS A 197 -8.98 17.48 3.24
CA LYS A 197 -8.63 18.60 4.11
C LYS A 197 -8.47 19.89 3.31
N VAL A 198 -9.51 20.72 3.37
CA VAL A 198 -9.66 21.97 2.60
C VAL A 198 -8.41 22.87 2.65
N PHE A 199 -7.72 22.96 3.79
CA PHE A 199 -6.58 23.87 3.99
C PHE A 199 -5.21 23.28 3.68
N SER A 200 -5.10 21.97 3.45
CA SER A 200 -3.82 21.29 3.27
C SER A 200 -3.73 20.45 2.01
N GLU A 201 -4.87 20.14 1.39
CA GLU A 201 -4.95 19.25 0.24
C GLU A 201 -5.64 19.97 -0.93
N ARG A 202 -5.04 19.90 -2.12
CA ARG A 202 -5.64 20.42 -3.35
C ARG A 202 -6.71 19.48 -3.91
N GLU A 203 -6.64 18.20 -3.53
CA GLU A 203 -7.47 17.14 -4.08
C GLU A 203 -7.80 16.10 -3.00
N CYS A 204 -9.01 15.55 -3.05
CA CYS A 204 -9.44 14.50 -2.14
C CYS A 204 -8.81 13.16 -2.53
N LYS A 205 -7.98 12.60 -1.64
CA LYS A 205 -7.33 11.29 -1.85
C LYS A 205 -8.31 10.17 -2.20
N LYS A 206 -9.54 10.22 -1.67
CA LYS A 206 -10.58 9.23 -1.98
C LYS A 206 -11.10 9.34 -3.41
N VAL A 207 -11.26 10.56 -3.94
CA VAL A 207 -11.68 10.78 -5.33
C VAL A 207 -10.63 10.19 -6.28
N LYS A 208 -9.36 10.50 -6.01
CA LYS A 208 -8.21 9.95 -6.76
C LYS A 208 -8.15 8.43 -6.77
N VAL A 209 -8.53 7.76 -5.68
CA VAL A 209 -8.61 6.28 -5.64
C VAL A 209 -9.65 5.75 -6.63
N GLY A 210 -10.78 6.45 -6.77
CA GLY A 210 -11.81 6.12 -7.78
C GLY A 210 -11.28 6.27 -9.19
N GLU A 211 -10.64 7.39 -9.50
CA GLU A 211 -10.03 7.67 -10.81
C GLU A 211 -8.98 6.61 -11.18
N ILE A 212 -8.06 6.29 -10.25
CA ILE A 212 -7.04 5.27 -10.42
C ILE A 212 -7.63 3.90 -10.77
N LEU A 213 -8.75 3.52 -10.14
CA LEU A 213 -9.42 2.27 -10.46
C LEU A 213 -10.03 2.32 -11.86
N LEU A 214 -10.75 3.40 -12.19
CA LEU A 214 -11.42 3.55 -13.48
C LEU A 214 -10.42 3.56 -14.65
N GLU A 215 -9.28 4.22 -14.49
CA GLU A 215 -8.17 4.17 -15.46
C GLU A 215 -7.59 2.76 -15.65
N GLY A 216 -7.68 1.91 -14.62
CA GLY A 216 -7.16 0.56 -14.62
C GLY A 216 -8.13 -0.50 -15.15
N ILE A 217 -9.38 -0.11 -15.49
CA ILE A 217 -10.40 -1.02 -16.01
C ILE A 217 -10.31 -1.10 -17.52
N GLU A 218 -10.14 -2.32 -18.03
CA GLU A 218 -10.27 -2.69 -19.43
C GLU A 218 -11.57 -3.49 -19.60
N ILE A 219 -12.44 -3.05 -20.50
CA ILE A 219 -13.70 -3.75 -20.81
C ILE A 219 -13.44 -4.66 -22.00
N CYS A 220 -13.70 -5.96 -21.82
CA CYS A 220 -13.50 -7.03 -22.81
C CYS A 220 -14.84 -7.62 -23.29
#